data_AF-A0A7C2FQ77-F1
#
_entry.id   AF-A0A7C2FQ77-F1
#
_cell.length_a   1.000
_cell.length_b   1.000
_cell.length_c   1.000
_cell.angle_alpha   90.00
_cell.angle_beta   90.00
_cell.angle_gamma   90.00
#
_symmetry.space_group_name_H-M   'P 1'
#
loop_
_entity.id
_entity.type
_entity.pdbx_description
1 polymer ?
#
loop_
_entity_poly.entity_id
_entity_poly.type
_entity_poly.pdbx_seq_one_letter_code
_entity_poly.pdbx_strand_id
1 'polypeptide(L)'
;EVRETQLIKQADVILLLYLLEEQFSAEVKGVNLEYYEPRTMHMSSLSMMSYAILADELGQKEKAYRHLHNTVNGDLENLHGNTELGVHAAELGGAWQIVARGIAGVRASDGTLSVDPELPGHWTGLGLHVCFRGSLVKLQLTPSTVQASIVEGPGPVPMRVYGREYLLEPQETLLVER
;
A
#
# COMPACT_ATOMS: atom_id res chain seq x y z
N GLU A 1 18.96 -5.80 -29.31
CA GLU A 1 17.54 -5.40 -29.14
C GLU A 1 17.13 -5.58 -27.69
N VAL A 2 16.33 -4.67 -27.11
CA VAL A 2 15.76 -4.86 -25.74
C VAL A 2 14.93 -6.16 -25.66
N ARG A 3 14.34 -6.59 -26.78
CA ARG A 3 13.51 -7.80 -26.92
C ARG A 3 14.25 -9.11 -26.61
N GLU A 4 15.57 -9.14 -26.72
CA GLU A 4 16.40 -10.31 -26.44
C GLU A 4 17.07 -10.24 -25.06
N THR A 5 16.65 -9.27 -24.23
CA THR A 5 17.14 -9.12 -22.86
C THR A 5 16.08 -9.53 -21.85
N GLN A 6 16.47 -9.64 -20.58
CA GLN A 6 15.53 -9.78 -19.47
C GLN A 6 15.14 -8.42 -18.86
N LEU A 7 15.39 -7.30 -19.56
CA LEU A 7 15.00 -5.98 -19.09
C LEU A 7 13.48 -5.80 -19.21
N ILE A 8 12.87 -5.42 -18.10
CA ILE A 8 11.42 -5.27 -18.00
C ILE A 8 11.09 -3.79 -17.83
N LYS A 9 10.08 -3.31 -18.56
CA LYS A 9 9.66 -1.91 -18.51
C LYS A 9 9.08 -1.52 -17.14
N GLN A 10 8.21 -2.37 -16.60
CA GLN A 10 7.38 -2.08 -15.43
C GLN A 10 6.99 -3.38 -14.71
N ALA A 11 6.41 -3.28 -13.51
CA ALA A 11 5.86 -4.44 -12.80
C ALA A 11 4.97 -5.31 -13.70
N ASP A 12 5.31 -6.60 -13.78
CA ASP A 12 4.59 -7.64 -14.54
C ASP A 12 4.17 -8.76 -13.57
N VAL A 13 5.04 -9.73 -13.31
CA VAL A 13 4.81 -10.75 -12.26
C VAL A 13 4.57 -10.12 -10.89
N ILE A 14 5.28 -9.05 -10.56
CA ILE A 14 5.09 -8.33 -9.30
C ILE A 14 3.69 -7.70 -9.19
N LEU A 15 3.12 -7.24 -10.32
CA LEU A 15 1.75 -6.73 -10.32
C LEU A 15 0.73 -7.86 -10.06
N LEU A 16 0.94 -9.05 -10.64
CA LEU A 16 0.11 -10.22 -10.37
C LEU A 16 0.12 -10.60 -8.88
N LEU A 17 1.30 -10.64 -8.28
CA LEU A 17 1.48 -10.97 -6.86
C LEU A 17 0.81 -9.95 -5.94
N TYR A 18 0.76 -8.69 -6.33
CA TYR A 18 0.05 -7.63 -5.61
C TYR A 18 -1.48 -7.74 -5.77
N LEU A 19 -1.97 -7.99 -6.99
CA LEU A 19 -3.41 -8.03 -7.27
C LEU A 19 -4.08 -9.27 -6.66
N LEU A 20 -3.36 -10.40 -6.59
CA LEU A 20 -3.84 -11.66 -6.05
C LEU A 20 -3.07 -12.05 -4.78
N GLU A 21 -2.83 -11.08 -3.92
CA GLU A 21 -1.95 -11.19 -2.74
C GLU A 21 -2.27 -12.37 -1.81
N GLU A 22 -3.54 -12.79 -1.71
CA GLU A 22 -4.00 -13.91 -0.88
C GLU A 22 -3.73 -15.28 -1.51
N GLN A 23 -3.36 -15.33 -2.80
CA GLN A 23 -3.10 -16.57 -3.54
C GLN A 23 -1.64 -17.01 -3.48
N PHE A 24 -0.75 -16.20 -2.92
CA PHE A 24 0.69 -16.44 -2.91
C PHE A 24 1.28 -16.30 -1.52
N SER A 25 2.14 -17.25 -1.13
CA SER A 25 2.87 -17.18 0.14
C SER A 25 3.91 -16.05 0.13
N ALA A 26 4.30 -15.60 1.32
CA ALA A 26 5.39 -14.64 1.49
C ALA A 26 6.71 -15.14 0.85
N GLU A 27 6.98 -16.45 0.89
CA GLU A 27 8.14 -17.06 0.24
C GLU A 27 8.11 -16.87 -1.29
N VAL A 28 6.98 -17.21 -1.93
CA VAL A 28 6.81 -17.02 -3.39
C VAL A 28 6.95 -15.56 -3.76
N LYS A 29 6.33 -14.66 -2.98
CA LYS A 29 6.45 -13.21 -3.18
C LYS A 29 7.90 -12.75 -3.07
N GLY A 30 8.63 -13.23 -2.06
CA GLY A 30 10.04 -12.88 -1.81
C GLY A 30 10.97 -13.29 -2.95
N VAL A 31 10.90 -14.55 -3.40
CA VAL A 31 11.76 -15.04 -4.49
C VAL A 31 11.50 -14.27 -5.79
N ASN A 32 10.24 -13.97 -6.10
CA ASN A 32 9.90 -13.22 -7.30
C ASN A 32 10.33 -11.74 -7.19
N LEU A 33 10.17 -11.11 -6.02
CA LEU A 33 10.63 -9.74 -5.81
C LEU A 33 12.15 -9.63 -6.04
N GLU A 34 12.94 -10.52 -5.44
CA GLU A 34 14.39 -10.56 -5.61
C GLU A 34 14.81 -10.83 -7.07
N TYR A 35 14.05 -11.65 -7.79
CA TYR A 35 14.33 -11.96 -9.19
C TYR A 35 14.01 -10.80 -10.13
N TYR A 36 12.82 -10.21 -10.02
CA TYR A 36 12.28 -9.26 -11.00
C TYR A 36 12.67 -7.80 -10.75
N GLU A 37 12.90 -7.39 -9.50
CA GLU A 37 13.27 -6.01 -9.18
C GLU A 37 14.57 -5.55 -9.87
N PRO A 38 15.71 -6.26 -9.79
CA PRO A 38 16.95 -5.83 -10.45
C PRO A 38 16.86 -5.88 -11.99
N ARG A 39 15.81 -6.48 -12.54
CA ARG A 39 15.54 -6.59 -13.98
C ARG A 39 14.54 -5.54 -14.47
N THR A 40 13.93 -4.77 -13.56
CA THR A 40 12.90 -3.80 -13.91
C THR A 40 13.48 -2.40 -13.98
N MET A 41 13.32 -1.74 -15.12
CA MET A 41 13.86 -0.40 -15.38
C MET A 41 12.97 0.73 -14.83
N HIS A 42 11.75 0.40 -14.37
CA HIS A 42 10.75 1.36 -13.89
C HIS A 42 10.45 2.51 -14.88
N MET A 43 10.49 2.22 -16.18
CA MET A 43 10.18 3.17 -17.27
C MET A 43 8.67 3.42 -17.44
N SER A 44 7.90 3.16 -16.39
CA SER A 44 6.47 3.45 -16.28
C SER A 44 6.19 3.88 -14.85
N SER A 45 5.45 4.96 -14.73
CA SER A 45 5.05 5.55 -13.46
C SER A 45 4.16 4.63 -12.60
N LEU A 46 3.56 3.59 -13.18
CA LEU A 46 2.80 2.57 -12.44
C LEU A 46 3.70 1.50 -11.78
N SER A 47 4.96 1.41 -12.18
CA SER A 47 5.83 0.29 -11.78
C SER A 47 6.08 0.28 -10.26
N MET A 48 6.50 1.41 -9.68
CA MET A 48 7.05 1.45 -8.32
C MET A 48 6.02 1.10 -7.24
N MET A 49 4.74 1.38 -7.44
CA MET A 49 3.67 1.08 -6.47
C MET A 49 3.64 -0.41 -6.07
N SER A 50 3.63 -1.32 -7.04
CA SER A 50 3.54 -2.76 -6.75
C SER A 50 4.78 -3.27 -6.03
N TYR A 51 5.97 -2.76 -6.41
CA TYR A 51 7.23 -3.06 -5.73
C TYR A 51 7.25 -2.53 -4.30
N ALA A 52 6.76 -1.31 -4.07
CA ALA A 52 6.70 -0.70 -2.74
C ALA A 52 5.83 -1.51 -1.78
N ILE A 53 4.62 -1.87 -2.23
CA ILE A 53 3.66 -2.61 -1.40
C ILE A 53 4.17 -4.02 -1.12
N LEU A 54 4.71 -4.72 -2.14
CA LEU A 54 5.23 -6.06 -1.94
C LEU A 54 6.49 -6.07 -1.05
N ALA A 55 7.36 -5.07 -1.19
CA ALA A 55 8.50 -4.89 -0.30
C ALA A 55 8.05 -4.64 1.15
N ASP A 56 7.01 -3.82 1.34
CA ASP A 56 6.45 -3.54 2.65
C ASP A 56 5.85 -4.80 3.31
N GLU A 57 5.05 -5.57 2.58
CA GLU A 57 4.49 -6.85 3.02
C GLU A 57 5.56 -7.87 3.46
N LEU A 58 6.73 -7.81 2.83
CA LEU A 58 7.88 -8.68 3.13
C LEU A 58 8.83 -8.11 4.19
N GLY A 59 8.46 -7.01 4.84
CA GLY A 59 9.27 -6.36 5.88
C GLY A 59 10.48 -5.58 5.36
N GLN A 60 10.59 -5.35 4.05
CA GLN A 60 11.68 -4.57 3.43
C GLN A 60 11.36 -3.06 3.46
N LYS A 61 11.22 -2.51 4.66
CA LYS A 61 10.63 -1.18 4.90
C LYS A 61 11.39 -0.02 4.28
N GLU A 62 12.71 -0.04 4.33
CA GLU A 62 13.54 1.01 3.71
C GLU A 62 13.37 1.01 2.18
N LYS A 63 13.21 -0.16 1.57
CA LYS A 63 12.97 -0.31 0.14
C LYS A 63 11.58 0.20 -0.22
N ALA A 64 10.56 -0.21 0.53
CA ALA A 64 9.20 0.27 0.35
C ALA A 64 9.12 1.80 0.45
N TYR A 65 9.77 2.38 1.47
CA TYR A 65 9.79 3.83 1.69
C TYR A 65 10.55 4.57 0.58
N ARG A 66 11.64 4.00 0.04
CA ARG A 66 12.35 4.58 -1.11
C ARG A 66 11.45 4.62 -2.34
N HIS A 67 10.71 3.54 -2.62
CA HIS A 67 9.76 3.51 -3.72
C HIS A 67 8.60 4.49 -3.51
N LEU A 68 8.10 4.65 -2.27
CA LEU A 68 7.14 5.71 -1.93
C LEU A 68 7.71 7.09 -2.25
N HIS A 69 8.93 7.39 -1.79
CA HIS A 69 9.59 8.68 -2.03
C HIS A 69 9.69 9.01 -3.52
N ASN A 70 10.10 8.04 -4.34
CA ASN A 70 10.18 8.23 -5.79
C ASN A 70 8.78 8.42 -6.40
N THR A 71 7.79 7.67 -5.94
CA THR A 71 6.40 7.78 -6.43
C THR A 71 5.79 9.15 -6.12
N VAL A 72 5.98 9.69 -4.92
CA VAL A 72 5.41 11.01 -4.54
C VAL A 72 6.14 12.18 -5.19
N ASN A 73 7.43 12.02 -5.50
CA ASN A 73 8.25 13.06 -6.11
C ASN A 73 8.39 12.90 -7.64
N GLY A 74 7.79 11.88 -8.26
CA GLY A 74 7.97 11.55 -9.67
C GLY A 74 7.75 12.74 -10.61
N ASP A 75 6.58 13.37 -10.50
CA ASP A 75 6.27 14.58 -11.26
C ASP A 75 7.04 15.82 -10.76
N LEU A 76 7.20 15.98 -9.44
CA LEU A 76 7.82 17.16 -8.82
C LEU A 76 9.30 17.32 -9.19
N GLU A 77 10.02 16.19 -9.28
CA GLU A 77 11.44 16.13 -9.62
C GLU A 77 11.68 15.72 -11.07
N ASN A 78 10.61 15.52 -11.86
CA ASN A 78 10.67 15.07 -13.25
C ASN A 78 11.50 13.78 -13.43
N LEU A 79 11.29 12.80 -12.54
CA LEU A 79 12.09 11.57 -12.49
C LEU A 79 11.98 10.72 -13.77
N HIS A 80 10.85 10.83 -14.48
CA HIS A 80 10.61 10.16 -15.77
C HIS A 80 11.09 10.98 -16.98
N GLY A 81 11.50 12.24 -16.77
CA GLY A 81 12.01 13.13 -17.82
C GLY A 81 10.94 13.68 -18.78
N ASN A 82 9.66 13.52 -18.47
CA ASN A 82 8.54 13.82 -19.36
C ASN A 82 7.34 14.50 -18.65
N THR A 83 7.51 15.09 -17.46
CA THR A 83 6.42 15.80 -16.74
C THR A 83 5.80 16.94 -17.56
N GLU A 84 6.55 17.52 -18.49
CA GLU A 84 6.05 18.55 -19.42
C GLU A 84 4.89 18.05 -20.31
N LEU A 85 4.77 16.74 -20.51
CA LEU A 85 3.68 16.12 -21.27
C LEU A 85 2.40 15.94 -20.43
N GLY A 86 2.46 16.18 -19.13
CA GLY A 86 1.35 16.07 -18.18
C GLY A 86 1.71 15.27 -16.93
N VAL A 87 0.81 15.33 -15.94
CA VAL A 87 0.97 14.60 -14.67
C VAL A 87 0.76 13.10 -14.84
N HIS A 88 1.50 12.30 -14.07
CA HIS A 88 1.37 10.85 -14.06
C HIS A 88 0.24 10.42 -13.13
N ALA A 89 -1.02 10.57 -13.56
CA ALA A 89 -2.20 10.29 -12.74
C ALA A 89 -2.20 8.89 -12.07
N ALA A 90 -1.69 7.87 -12.77
CA ALA A 90 -1.56 6.52 -12.23
C ALA A 90 -0.55 6.43 -11.06
N GLU A 91 0.53 7.22 -11.11
CA GLU A 91 1.55 7.30 -10.06
C GLU A 91 0.99 8.00 -8.81
N LEU A 92 0.22 9.07 -9.00
CA LEU A 92 -0.46 9.76 -7.91
C LEU A 92 -1.46 8.84 -7.19
N GLY A 93 -2.23 8.06 -7.93
CA GLY A 93 -3.07 7.00 -7.37
C GLY A 93 -2.25 5.88 -6.72
N GLY A 94 -1.06 5.60 -7.26
CA GLY A 94 -0.08 4.69 -6.69
C GLY A 94 0.44 5.15 -5.33
N ALA A 95 0.79 6.42 -5.18
CA ALA A 95 1.23 6.99 -3.90
C ALA A 95 0.20 6.77 -2.78
N TRP A 96 -1.08 7.02 -3.07
CA TRP A 96 -2.16 6.73 -2.11
C TRP A 96 -2.24 5.24 -1.77
N GLN A 97 -2.12 4.35 -2.76
CA GLN A 97 -2.13 2.91 -2.53
C GLN A 97 -0.93 2.43 -1.70
N ILE A 98 0.27 2.98 -1.91
CA ILE A 98 1.44 2.63 -1.08
C ILE A 98 1.19 3.02 0.38
N VAL A 99 0.60 4.18 0.64
CA VAL A 99 0.28 4.62 2.01
C VAL A 99 -0.86 3.77 2.60
N ALA A 100 -1.96 3.58 1.88
CA ALA A 100 -3.14 2.90 2.41
C ALA A 100 -2.98 1.38 2.48
N ARG A 101 -2.48 0.74 1.42
CA ARG A 101 -2.30 -0.72 1.35
C ARG A 101 -0.90 -1.18 1.76
N GLY A 102 0.14 -0.39 1.57
CA GLY A 102 1.45 -0.71 2.16
C GLY A 102 1.43 -0.34 3.64
N ILE A 103 1.85 0.89 3.92
CA ILE A 103 2.18 1.37 5.27
C ILE A 103 1.05 1.20 6.29
N ALA A 104 -0.20 1.54 5.94
CA ALA A 104 -1.35 1.39 6.83
C ALA A 104 -1.91 -0.04 6.89
N GLY A 105 -1.46 -0.94 5.99
CA GLY A 105 -1.90 -2.33 5.95
C GLY A 105 -3.40 -2.50 5.71
N VAL A 106 -4.08 -1.55 5.05
CA VAL A 106 -5.53 -1.64 4.86
C VAL A 106 -5.86 -2.71 3.83
N ARG A 107 -6.71 -3.67 4.21
CA ARG A 107 -7.24 -4.72 3.34
C ARG A 107 -8.73 -4.91 3.52
N ALA A 108 -9.38 -5.42 2.49
CA ALA A 108 -10.80 -5.76 2.51
C ALA A 108 -10.98 -7.16 1.93
N SER A 109 -11.18 -8.14 2.80
CA SER A 109 -11.48 -9.53 2.41
C SER A 109 -12.50 -10.13 3.37
N ASP A 110 -13.28 -11.09 2.85
CA ASP A 110 -14.36 -11.77 3.58
C ASP A 110 -15.33 -10.84 4.31
N GLY A 111 -15.52 -9.63 3.79
CA GLY A 111 -16.40 -8.64 4.39
C GLY A 111 -15.90 -7.98 5.66
N THR A 112 -14.60 -8.06 5.94
CA THR A 112 -13.91 -7.44 7.07
C THR A 112 -12.90 -6.41 6.58
N LEU A 113 -12.87 -5.23 7.23
CA LEU A 113 -11.85 -4.21 7.02
C LEU A 113 -10.64 -4.51 7.91
N SER A 114 -9.53 -4.96 7.33
CA SER A 114 -8.31 -5.24 8.07
C SER A 114 -7.37 -4.03 8.06
N VAL A 115 -6.67 -3.79 9.17
CA VAL A 115 -5.67 -2.72 9.34
C VAL A 115 -4.49 -3.30 10.15
N ASP A 116 -3.33 -3.40 9.52
CA ASP A 116 -2.09 -3.88 10.16
C ASP A 116 -0.93 -2.95 9.81
N PRO A 117 -0.82 -1.81 10.49
CA PRO A 117 0.08 -0.75 10.08
C PRO A 117 1.52 -1.02 10.54
N GLU A 118 2.46 -0.61 9.71
CA GLU A 118 3.87 -0.60 10.04
C GLU A 118 4.50 0.70 9.53
N LEU A 119 4.47 1.71 10.40
CA LEU A 119 4.91 3.05 10.04
C LEU A 119 6.44 3.12 9.89
N PRO A 120 6.96 3.89 8.93
CA PRO A 120 8.39 4.23 8.87
C PRO A 120 8.85 4.85 10.20
N GLY A 121 10.08 4.55 10.64
CA GLY A 121 10.56 4.92 11.98
C GLY A 121 10.59 6.43 12.28
N HIS A 122 10.58 7.28 11.25
CA HIS A 122 10.53 8.74 11.38
C HIS A 122 9.10 9.32 11.32
N TRP A 123 8.07 8.49 11.13
CA TRP A 123 6.67 8.92 11.18
C TRP A 123 6.12 8.78 12.61
N THR A 124 5.56 9.86 13.13
CA THR A 124 4.91 9.87 14.46
C THR A 124 3.47 9.40 14.40
N GLY A 125 2.84 9.45 13.23
CA GLY A 125 1.50 8.94 12.99
C GLY A 125 1.05 9.12 11.55
N LEU A 126 -0.07 8.49 11.21
CA LEU A 126 -0.72 8.54 9.90
C LEU A 126 -2.23 8.61 10.10
N GLY A 127 -2.88 9.58 9.44
CA GLY A 127 -4.34 9.70 9.42
C GLY A 127 -4.88 9.52 8.01
N LEU A 128 -5.91 8.69 7.83
CA LEU A 128 -6.59 8.52 6.55
C LEU A 128 -8.07 8.17 6.73
N HIS A 129 -8.83 8.33 5.65
CA HIS A 129 -10.21 7.84 5.58
C HIS A 129 -10.31 6.77 4.49
N VAL A 130 -11.12 5.75 4.75
CA VAL A 130 -11.40 4.68 3.79
C VAL A 130 -12.90 4.43 3.73
N CYS A 131 -13.43 4.23 2.52
CA CYS A 131 -14.82 3.84 2.32
C CYS A 131 -14.92 2.32 2.27
N PHE A 132 -15.68 1.74 3.19
CA PHE A 132 -15.91 0.30 3.26
C PHE A 132 -17.41 0.00 3.41
N ARG A 133 -17.98 -0.69 2.41
CA ARG A 133 -19.40 -1.10 2.39
C ARG A 133 -20.38 0.05 2.70
N GLY A 134 -20.11 1.24 2.15
CA GLY A 134 -20.94 2.43 2.35
C GLY A 134 -20.66 3.19 3.66
N SER A 135 -19.69 2.75 4.47
CA SER A 135 -19.23 3.48 5.65
C SER A 135 -17.91 4.20 5.38
N LEU A 136 -17.83 5.48 5.72
CA LEU A 136 -16.60 6.26 5.77
C LEU A 136 -15.94 6.04 7.14
N VAL A 137 -14.84 5.29 7.16
CA VAL A 137 -14.07 4.99 8.38
C VAL A 137 -12.86 5.91 8.44
N LYS A 138 -12.70 6.61 9.56
CA LYS A 138 -11.49 7.37 9.88
C LYS A 138 -10.52 6.46 10.62
N LEU A 139 -9.27 6.46 10.18
CA LEU A 139 -8.15 5.76 10.80
C LEU A 139 -7.12 6.78 11.30
N GLN A 140 -6.67 6.61 12.53
CA GLN A 140 -5.54 7.33 13.10
C GLN A 140 -4.55 6.31 13.66
N LEU A 141 -3.37 6.27 13.06
CA LEU A 141 -2.36 5.24 13.28
C LEU A 141 -1.14 5.89 13.91
N THR A 142 -0.54 5.22 14.89
CA THR A 142 0.76 5.57 15.47
C THR A 142 1.65 4.32 15.44
N PRO A 143 2.95 4.43 15.77
CA PRO A 143 3.82 3.25 15.85
C PRO A 143 3.34 2.15 16.81
N SER A 144 2.45 2.47 17.76
CA SER A 144 1.96 1.53 18.78
C SER A 144 0.45 1.36 18.81
N THR A 145 -0.34 2.17 18.08
CA THR A 145 -1.80 2.16 18.18
C THR A 145 -2.51 2.30 16.85
N VAL A 146 -3.70 1.68 16.77
CA VAL A 146 -4.72 1.91 15.75
C VAL A 146 -5.94 2.48 16.43
N GLN A 147 -6.38 3.64 15.98
CA GLN A 147 -7.66 4.22 16.33
C GLN A 147 -8.57 4.27 15.10
N ALA A 148 -9.80 3.79 15.25
CA ALA A 148 -10.79 3.78 14.18
C ALA A 148 -12.15 4.31 14.67
N SER A 149 -12.82 5.09 13.82
CA SER A 149 -14.20 5.54 14.06
C SER A 149 -14.99 5.67 12.76
N ILE A 150 -16.30 5.48 12.84
CA ILE A 150 -17.21 5.66 11.69
C ILE A 150 -17.60 7.14 11.64
N VAL A 151 -17.24 7.81 10.55
CA VAL A 151 -17.63 9.21 10.29
C VAL A 151 -19.06 9.27 9.74
N GLU A 152 -19.37 8.37 8.82
CA GLU A 152 -20.67 8.23 8.18
C GLU A 152 -20.87 6.76 7.78
N GLY A 153 -22.08 6.22 7.89
CA GLY A 153 -22.35 4.86 7.45
C GLY A 153 -23.67 4.29 7.95
N PRO A 154 -24.15 3.19 7.33
CA PRO A 154 -25.44 2.59 7.64
C PRO A 154 -25.45 1.74 8.93
N GLY A 155 -24.30 1.42 9.50
CA GLY A 155 -24.21 0.54 10.66
C GLY A 155 -22.79 0.13 11.04
N PRO A 156 -22.65 -0.92 11.86
CA PRO A 156 -21.36 -1.36 12.38
C PRO A 156 -20.43 -1.90 11.27
N VAL A 157 -19.12 -1.76 11.48
CA VAL A 157 -18.10 -2.24 10.53
C VAL A 157 -17.29 -3.38 11.18
N PRO A 158 -17.33 -4.61 10.63
CA PRO A 158 -16.41 -5.67 11.03
C PRO A 158 -14.97 -5.27 10.70
N MET A 159 -14.10 -5.30 11.69
CA MET A 159 -12.70 -4.93 11.57
C MET A 159 -11.77 -6.04 12.04
N ARG A 160 -10.57 -6.10 11.45
CA ARG A 160 -9.46 -6.89 11.96
C ARG A 160 -8.26 -5.99 12.17
N VAL A 161 -7.74 -5.94 13.38
CA VAL A 161 -6.61 -5.07 13.73
C VAL A 161 -5.54 -5.93 14.40
N TYR A 162 -4.31 -5.90 13.87
CA TYR A 162 -3.20 -6.78 14.31
C TYR A 162 -3.62 -8.27 14.39
N GLY A 163 -4.40 -8.73 13.41
CA GLY A 163 -4.93 -10.10 13.34
C GLY A 163 -6.08 -10.42 14.30
N ARG A 164 -6.51 -9.48 15.17
CA ARG A 164 -7.63 -9.68 16.12
C ARG A 164 -8.92 -9.08 15.55
N GLU A 165 -10.04 -9.74 15.77
CA GLU A 165 -11.34 -9.32 15.26
C GLU A 165 -12.06 -8.37 16.22
N TYR A 166 -12.69 -7.34 15.65
CA TYR A 166 -13.44 -6.31 16.34
C TYR A 166 -14.71 -5.97 15.56
N LEU A 167 -15.70 -5.43 16.25
CA LEU A 167 -16.85 -4.77 15.63
C LEU A 167 -16.79 -3.30 15.98
N LEU A 168 -16.60 -2.44 14.98
CA LEU A 168 -16.62 -0.99 15.17
C LEU A 168 -18.07 -0.51 15.12
N GLU A 169 -18.61 -0.13 16.27
CA GLU A 169 -19.97 0.39 16.40
C GLU A 169 -20.05 1.89 16.03
N PRO A 170 -21.20 2.36 15.51
CA PRO A 170 -21.44 3.79 15.30
C PRO A 170 -21.27 4.58 16.60
N GLN A 171 -20.73 5.80 16.50
CA GLN A 171 -20.47 6.72 17.63
C GLN A 171 -19.42 6.24 18.65
N GLU A 172 -18.87 5.04 18.48
CA GLU A 172 -17.75 4.55 19.25
C GLU A 172 -16.42 4.84 18.55
N THR A 173 -15.34 4.76 19.32
CA THR A 173 -13.98 4.82 18.82
C THR A 173 -13.26 3.57 19.29
N LEU A 174 -12.87 2.73 18.34
CA LEU A 174 -12.02 1.59 18.60
C LEU A 174 -10.58 2.08 18.78
N LEU A 175 -9.94 1.73 19.90
CA LEU A 175 -8.52 1.95 20.14
C LEU A 175 -7.87 0.60 20.44
N VAL A 176 -6.87 0.23 19.63
CA VAL A 176 -6.14 -1.02 19.76
C VAL A 176 -4.65 -0.71 19.87
N GLU A 177 -4.02 -1.23 20.92
CA GLU A 177 -2.57 -1.21 21.08
C GLU A 177 -1.97 -2.50 20.51
N ARG A 178 -0.73 -2.42 19.99
CA ARG A 178 -0.03 -3.54 19.37
C ARG A 178 0.29 -4.66 20.36
#